data_AF-M1BE60-F1
#
_entry.id   AF-M1BE60-F1
#
_cell.length_a   1.000
_cell.length_b   1.000
_cell.length_c   1.000
_cell.angle_alpha   90.00
_cell.angle_beta   90.00
_cell.angle_gamma   90.00
#
_symmetry.space_group_name_H-M   'P 1'
#
loop_
_entity.id
_entity.type
_entity.pdbx_description
1 polymer ?
#
loop_
_entity_poly.entity_id
_entity_poly.type
_entity_poly.pdbx_seq_one_letter_code
_entity_poly.pdbx_strand_id
1 'polypeptide(L)'
;MFSCLRTGQVGINGSIITYIVKEREVENVNEAKDYEVTFNTAVADVLCACGLFKLEGFLCRHTLSQNGFKEIPPHYIFSRWRKDIHCSYVLDYSCNFIDTKNPVHRYDNLYKCAVKLVEEGRKSHERYMFTLELLGEILNQS
;
A
#
# COMPACT_ATOMS: atom_id res chain seq x y z
N MET A 1 -2.41 20.19 6.69
CA MET A 1 -1.82 18.93 7.26
C MET A 1 -2.67 18.48 8.45
N PHE A 2 -2.86 17.19 8.75
CA PHE A 2 -3.66 16.73 9.89
C PHE A 2 -2.78 16.24 11.05
N SER A 3 -3.18 16.53 12.28
CA SER A 3 -2.53 16.06 13.52
C SER A 3 -3.47 15.15 14.30
N CYS A 4 -2.95 14.03 14.80
CA CYS A 4 -3.69 13.07 15.62
C CYS A 4 -3.18 13.07 17.06
N LEU A 5 -4.04 13.46 18.00
CA LEU A 5 -3.75 13.51 19.43
C LEU A 5 -4.61 12.50 20.17
N ARG A 6 -3.99 11.63 20.96
CA ARG A 6 -4.71 10.72 21.86
C ARG A 6 -5.30 11.54 23.00
N THR A 7 -6.62 11.47 23.18
CA THR A 7 -7.30 12.22 24.24
C THR A 7 -7.49 11.43 25.53
N GLY A 8 -7.41 10.10 25.47
CA GLY A 8 -7.46 9.26 26.67
C GLY A 8 -8.00 7.86 26.40
N GLN A 9 -7.87 7.01 27.41
CA GLN A 9 -8.53 5.70 27.46
C GLN A 9 -9.97 5.88 27.91
N VAL A 10 -10.92 5.34 27.15
CA VAL A 10 -12.35 5.50 27.41
C VAL A 10 -12.95 4.21 27.99
N GLY A 11 -12.35 3.05 27.77
CA GLY A 11 -12.81 1.81 28.39
C GLY A 11 -11.83 0.66 28.29
N ILE A 12 -11.95 -0.29 29.21
CA ILE A 12 -11.36 -1.63 29.14
C ILE A 12 -12.48 -2.64 29.30
N ASN A 13 -12.70 -3.46 28.28
CA ASN A 13 -13.65 -4.57 28.31
C ASN A 13 -12.87 -5.88 28.08
N GLY A 14 -12.43 -6.51 29.17
CA GLY A 14 -11.59 -7.70 29.10
C GLY A 14 -10.23 -7.39 28.43
N SER A 15 -9.93 -8.07 27.32
CA SER A 15 -8.71 -7.84 26.53
C SER A 15 -8.81 -6.66 25.57
N ILE A 16 -9.97 -6.01 25.46
CA ILE A 16 -10.20 -4.90 24.53
C ILE A 16 -10.01 -3.59 25.28
N ILE A 17 -9.12 -2.75 24.76
CA ILE A 17 -8.92 -1.40 25.26
C ILE A 17 -9.35 -0.39 24.21
N THR A 18 -10.21 0.56 24.60
CA THR A 18 -10.77 1.57 23.71
C THR A 18 -10.19 2.95 24.03
N TYR A 19 -9.79 3.67 22.99
CA TYR A 19 -9.23 5.02 23.07
C TYR A 19 -9.90 5.94 22.06
N ILE A 20 -9.88 7.24 22.36
CA ILE A 20 -10.29 8.27 21.40
C ILE A 20 -9.05 8.97 20.86
N VAL A 21 -9.03 9.11 19.54
CA VAL A 21 -8.03 9.88 18.80
C VAL A 21 -8.71 11.10 18.23
N LYS A 22 -8.28 12.28 18.67
CA LYS A 22 -8.69 13.55 18.08
C LYS A 22 -7.83 13.89 16.90
N GLU A 23 -8.46 14.07 15.77
CA GLU A 23 -7.87 14.55 14.54
C GLU A 23 -8.20 16.01 14.36
N ARG A 24 -7.18 16.84 14.15
CA ARG A 24 -7.35 18.26 13.81
C ARG A 24 -6.63 18.59 12.53
N GLU A 25 -7.22 19.49 11.75
CA GLU A 25 -6.50 20.14 10.67
C GLU A 25 -5.57 21.22 11.26
N VAL A 26 -4.31 21.23 10.84
CA VAL A 26 -3.28 22.17 11.32
C VAL A 26 -3.62 23.62 10.95
N GLU A 27 -4.37 23.83 9.87
CA GLU A 27 -4.74 25.15 9.36
C GLU A 27 -6.15 25.60 9.79
N ASN A 28 -7.00 24.66 10.22
CA ASN A 28 -8.37 24.92 10.70
C ASN A 28 -8.57 24.29 12.08
N VAL A 29 -8.22 25.05 13.12
CA VAL A 29 -8.27 24.60 14.53
C VAL A 29 -9.69 24.28 15.00
N ASN A 30 -10.72 24.82 14.33
CA ASN A 30 -12.12 24.68 14.73
C ASN A 30 -12.77 23.35 14.34
N GLU A 31 -12.14 22.54 13.48
CA GLU A 31 -12.65 21.21 13.10
C GLU A 31 -11.78 20.10 13.69
N ALA A 32 -12.21 19.61 14.85
CA ALA A 32 -11.68 18.39 15.45
C ALA A 32 -12.67 17.24 15.25
N LYS A 33 -12.19 16.10 14.73
CA LYS A 33 -12.97 14.86 14.63
C LYS A 33 -12.44 13.82 15.61
N ASP A 34 -13.34 13.17 16.31
CA ASP A 34 -13.00 12.13 17.28
C ASP A 34 -13.21 10.76 16.61
N TYR A 35 -12.15 9.94 16.61
CA TYR A 35 -12.19 8.58 16.10
C TYR A 35 -11.98 7.59 17.25
N GLU A 36 -12.87 6.61 17.33
CA GLU A 36 -12.71 5.49 18.23
C GLU A 36 -11.69 4.49 17.66
N VAL A 37 -10.74 4.09 18.51
CA VAL A 37 -9.75 3.07 18.23
C VAL A 37 -9.81 2.02 19.32
N THR A 38 -10.03 0.77 18.94
CA THR A 38 -10.02 -0.38 19.85
C THR A 38 -8.80 -1.24 19.60
N PHE A 39 -8.18 -1.71 20.66
CA PHE A 39 -7.05 -2.63 20.62
C PHE A 39 -7.36 -3.88 21.43
N ASN A 40 -7.37 -5.03 20.78
CA ASN A 40 -7.50 -6.32 21.42
C ASN A 40 -6.10 -6.89 21.73
N THR A 41 -5.73 -6.82 23.01
CA THR A 41 -4.40 -7.26 23.48
C THR A 41 -4.19 -8.77 23.35
N ALA A 42 -5.26 -9.58 23.31
CA ALA A 42 -5.16 -11.04 23.24
C ALA A 42 -4.71 -11.55 21.86
N VAL A 43 -5.10 -10.83 20.79
CA VAL A 43 -4.80 -11.20 19.39
C VAL A 43 -3.95 -10.15 18.66
N ALA A 44 -3.56 -9.09 19.36
CA ALA A 44 -2.84 -7.94 18.82
C ALA A 44 -3.55 -7.26 17.62
N ASP A 45 -4.88 -7.19 17.66
CA ASP A 45 -5.73 -6.62 16.61
C ASP A 45 -6.18 -5.20 17.00
N VAL A 46 -6.17 -4.28 16.05
CA VAL A 46 -6.56 -2.87 16.15
C VAL A 46 -7.67 -2.58 15.16
N LEU A 47 -8.74 -1.94 15.62
CA LEU A 47 -9.79 -1.40 14.77
C LEU A 47 -9.89 0.10 14.98
N CYS A 48 -10.08 0.83 13.88
CA CYS A 48 -10.37 2.26 13.93
C CYS A 48 -11.68 2.54 13.20
N ALA A 49 -12.51 3.41 13.79
CA ALA A 49 -13.78 3.85 13.23
C ALA A 49 -13.65 4.53 11.84
N CYS A 50 -12.46 5.00 11.46
CA CYS A 50 -12.23 5.54 10.11
C CYS A 50 -12.34 4.48 8.99
N GLY A 51 -12.25 3.18 9.33
CA GLY A 51 -12.45 2.09 8.39
C GLY A 51 -11.34 1.90 7.34
N LEU A 52 -10.24 2.67 7.38
CA LEU A 52 -9.20 2.64 6.35
C LEU A 52 -8.62 1.23 6.11
N PHE A 53 -8.43 0.44 7.16
CA PHE A 53 -7.94 -0.92 7.00
C PHE A 53 -8.93 -1.81 6.25
N LYS A 54 -10.24 -1.66 6.49
CA LYS A 54 -11.27 -2.40 5.76
C LYS A 54 -11.38 -1.97 4.30
N LEU A 55 -11.13 -0.69 4.02
CA LEU A 55 -11.23 -0.12 2.67
C LEU A 55 -9.97 -0.41 1.83
N GLU A 56 -8.81 -0.09 2.38
CA GLU A 56 -7.54 -0.05 1.64
C GLU A 56 -6.55 -1.14 2.08
N GLY A 57 -6.83 -1.87 3.17
CA GLY A 57 -5.93 -2.90 3.71
C GLY A 57 -4.66 -2.35 4.35
N PHE A 58 -4.72 -1.13 4.89
CA PHE A 58 -3.63 -0.50 5.65
C PHE A 58 -4.11 0.11 6.96
N LEU A 59 -3.23 0.05 7.96
CA LEU A 59 -3.42 0.74 9.22
C LEU A 59 -3.46 2.25 9.00
N CYS A 60 -4.47 2.93 9.55
CA CYS A 60 -4.57 4.39 9.45
C CYS A 60 -3.63 5.08 10.43
N ARG A 61 -3.37 6.36 10.19
CA ARG A 61 -2.62 7.20 11.12
C ARG A 61 -3.18 7.20 12.55
N HIS A 62 -4.49 6.99 12.76
CA HIS A 62 -5.08 6.94 14.10
C HIS A 62 -4.65 5.72 14.90
N THR A 63 -4.41 4.60 14.20
CA THR A 63 -3.87 3.38 14.80
C THR A 63 -2.35 3.46 14.98
N LEU A 64 -1.64 4.09 14.04
CA LEU A 64 -0.18 4.20 14.04
C LEU A 64 0.34 5.32 14.94
N SER A 65 -0.46 6.38 15.18
CA SER A 65 -0.11 7.45 16.13
C SER A 65 -0.09 6.98 17.58
N GLN A 66 -0.54 5.75 17.83
CA GLN A 66 -0.31 5.09 19.10
C GLN A 66 1.18 4.72 19.18
N ASN A 67 1.94 5.44 20.02
CA ASN A 67 3.35 5.16 20.37
C ASN A 67 3.60 3.75 20.96
N GLY A 68 2.63 2.82 20.88
CA GLY A 68 2.69 1.47 21.41
C GLY A 68 3.13 0.40 20.41
N PHE A 69 3.00 0.64 19.10
CA PHE A 69 3.50 -0.30 18.10
C PHE A 69 4.99 -0.04 17.86
N LYS A 70 5.85 -0.82 18.51
CA LYS A 70 7.28 -0.88 18.13
C LYS A 70 7.42 -1.43 16.71
N GLU A 71 6.55 -2.36 16.34
CA GLU A 71 6.48 -2.99 15.02
C GLU A 71 5.00 -3.24 14.65
N ILE A 72 4.70 -3.23 13.36
CA ILE A 72 3.37 -3.56 12.83
C ILE A 72 3.19 -5.09 12.92
N PRO A 73 2.11 -5.60 13.54
CA PRO A 73 1.86 -7.04 13.60
C PRO A 73 1.84 -7.69 12.20
N PRO A 74 2.41 -8.90 12.01
CA PRO A 74 2.55 -9.52 10.70
C PRO A 74 1.24 -9.71 9.93
N HIS A 75 0.11 -9.90 10.64
CA HIS A 75 -1.20 -10.08 10.02
C HIS A 75 -1.74 -8.83 9.30
N TYR A 76 -1.16 -7.65 9.57
CA TYR A 76 -1.45 -6.41 8.83
C TYR A 76 -0.56 -6.21 7.60
N ILE A 77 0.51 -7.01 7.45
CA ILE A 77 1.49 -6.87 6.38
C ILE A 77 1.14 -7.81 5.24
N PHE A 78 0.28 -7.34 4.32
CA PHE A 78 -0.06 -8.10 3.11
C PHE A 78 1.13 -8.25 2.15
N SER A 79 1.13 -9.33 1.37
CA SER A 79 2.19 -9.64 0.38
C SER A 79 2.43 -8.50 -0.61
N ARG A 80 1.37 -7.81 -1.05
CA ARG A 80 1.48 -6.64 -1.94
C ARG A 80 2.28 -5.46 -1.36
N TRP A 81 2.46 -5.40 -0.04
CA TRP A 81 3.21 -4.34 0.64
C TRP A 81 4.64 -4.75 1.00
N ARG A 82 4.99 -6.02 0.80
CA ARG A 82 6.30 -6.59 1.13
C ARG A 82 7.28 -6.42 -0.02
N LYS A 83 8.45 -5.86 0.27
CA LYS A 83 9.56 -5.72 -0.71
C LYS A 83 10.35 -7.01 -0.88
N ASP A 84 10.34 -7.86 0.14
CA ASP A 84 11.05 -9.14 0.19
C ASP A 84 10.28 -10.28 -0.49
N ILE A 85 9.00 -10.07 -0.78
CA ILE A 85 8.22 -10.97 -1.62
C ILE A 85 8.28 -10.47 -3.05
N HIS A 86 8.79 -11.31 -3.95
CA HIS A 86 8.68 -11.07 -5.37
C HIS A 86 7.20 -10.95 -5.74
N CYS A 87 6.74 -9.73 -6.03
CA CYS A 87 5.34 -9.45 -6.34
C CYS A 87 4.98 -10.08 -7.69
N SER A 88 4.59 -11.36 -7.67
CA SER A 88 4.16 -12.10 -8.86
C SER A 88 2.95 -11.46 -9.54
N TYR A 89 2.18 -10.64 -8.82
CA TYR A 89 1.04 -9.89 -9.37
C TYR A 89 1.42 -8.91 -10.50
N VAL A 90 2.67 -8.44 -10.54
CA VAL A 90 3.16 -7.60 -11.65
C VAL A 90 3.38 -8.46 -12.91
N LEU A 91 3.60 -9.77 -12.75
CA LEU A 91 3.93 -10.69 -13.82
C LEU A 91 2.78 -11.64 -14.23
N ASP A 92 1.77 -11.86 -13.39
CA ASP A 92 0.78 -12.94 -13.61
C ASP A 92 -0.53 -12.50 -14.27
N TYR A 93 -0.76 -11.19 -14.42
CA TYR A 93 -1.73 -10.77 -15.43
C TYR A 93 -1.09 -10.95 -16.80
N SER A 94 -1.46 -12.06 -17.45
CA SER A 94 -1.43 -12.13 -18.91
C SER A 94 -1.90 -10.79 -19.47
N CYS A 95 -1.21 -10.27 -20.49
CA CYS A 95 -1.55 -9.03 -21.19
C CYS A 95 -2.95 -9.05 -21.86
N ASN A 96 -3.77 -10.06 -21.57
CA ASN A 96 -4.97 -10.44 -22.31
C ASN A 96 -6.26 -9.90 -21.69
N PHE A 97 -6.22 -9.22 -20.53
CA PHE A 97 -7.42 -8.78 -19.81
C PHE A 97 -7.43 -7.30 -19.39
N ILE A 98 -6.69 -6.46 -20.11
CA ILE A 98 -6.58 -5.03 -19.82
C ILE A 98 -7.38 -4.24 -20.86
N ASP A 99 -8.21 -3.29 -20.41
CA ASP A 99 -8.84 -2.31 -21.30
C ASP A 99 -7.77 -1.42 -21.93
N THR A 100 -7.33 -1.82 -23.12
CA THR A 100 -6.35 -1.09 -23.93
C THR A 100 -6.92 0.20 -24.51
N LYS A 101 -8.11 0.68 -24.13
CA LYS A 101 -8.58 2.04 -24.48
C LYS A 101 -8.24 3.07 -23.41
N ASN A 102 -7.99 2.65 -22.17
CA ASN A 102 -7.64 3.55 -21.08
C ASN A 102 -6.12 3.83 -21.07
N PRO A 103 -5.69 5.11 -21.10
CA PRO A 103 -4.27 5.46 -21.17
C PRO A 103 -3.46 5.01 -19.94
N VAL A 104 -4.06 4.99 -18.75
CA VAL A 104 -3.40 4.53 -17.52
C VAL A 104 -3.11 3.03 -17.60
N HIS A 105 -4.07 2.26 -18.10
CA HIS A 105 -3.94 0.82 -18.29
C HIS A 105 -2.92 0.45 -19.37
N ARG A 106 -2.82 1.25 -20.44
CA ARG A 106 -1.76 1.09 -21.47
C ARG A 106 -0.37 1.27 -20.88
N TYR A 107 -0.17 2.34 -20.10
CA TYR A 107 1.11 2.63 -19.48
C TYR A 107 1.54 1.51 -18.52
N ASP A 108 0.65 1.11 -17.61
CA ASP A 108 0.94 0.05 -16.64
C ASP A 108 1.25 -1.28 -17.33
N ASN A 109 0.53 -1.62 -18.41
CA ASN A 109 0.82 -2.82 -19.19
C ASN A 109 2.20 -2.77 -19.87
N LEU A 110 2.54 -1.66 -20.54
CA LEU A 110 3.84 -1.49 -21.18
C LEU A 110 4.99 -1.55 -20.16
N TYR A 111 4.82 -0.92 -19.00
CA TYR A 111 5.80 -0.97 -17.93
C TYR A 111 6.05 -2.40 -17.45
N LYS A 112 4.98 -3.17 -17.22
CA LYS A 112 5.07 -4.60 -16.84
C LYS A 112 5.79 -5.44 -17.90
N CYS A 113 5.45 -5.26 -19.16
CA CYS A 113 6.10 -5.95 -20.27
C CYS A 113 7.59 -5.57 -20.38
N ALA A 114 7.92 -4.29 -20.19
CA ALA A 114 9.31 -3.84 -20.19
C ALA A 114 10.13 -4.47 -19.08
N VAL A 115 9.58 -4.60 -17.86
CA VAL A 115 10.26 -5.30 -16.75
C VAL A 115 10.55 -6.76 -17.11
N LYS A 116 9.57 -7.49 -17.68
CA LYS A 116 9.76 -8.87 -18.15
C LYS A 116 10.83 -8.96 -19.24
N LEU A 117 10.79 -8.03 -20.20
CA LEU A 117 11.75 -7.98 -21.30
C LEU A 117 13.17 -7.78 -20.78
N VAL A 118 13.37 -6.90 -19.78
CA VAL A 118 14.67 -6.70 -19.13
C VAL A 118 15.15 -7.99 -18.45
N GLU A 119 14.27 -8.67 -17.70
CA GLU A 119 14.60 -9.92 -17.01
C GLU A 119 14.94 -11.07 -17.97
N GLU A 120 14.27 -11.16 -19.12
CA GLU A 120 14.59 -12.17 -20.15
C GLU A 120 15.80 -11.78 -21.00
N GLY A 121 15.93 -10.49 -21.34
CA GLY A 121 16.97 -9.91 -22.18
C GLY A 121 18.35 -10.03 -21.53
N ARG A 122 18.45 -9.85 -20.21
CA ARG A 122 19.73 -9.94 -19.48
C ARG A 122 20.31 -11.35 -19.36
N LYS A 123 19.56 -12.40 -19.74
CA LYS A 123 19.98 -13.81 -19.55
C LYS A 123 21.10 -14.26 -20.49
N SER A 124 21.27 -13.62 -21.64
CA SER A 124 22.39 -13.91 -22.55
C SER A 124 22.77 -12.68 -23.38
N HIS A 125 24.01 -12.66 -23.87
CA HIS A 125 24.49 -11.58 -24.73
C HIS A 125 23.65 -11.43 -26.01
N GLU A 126 23.27 -12.55 -26.63
CA GLU A 126 22.42 -12.56 -27.82
C GLU A 126 21.04 -11.92 -27.57
N ARG A 127 20.38 -12.31 -26.47
CA ARG A 127 19.08 -11.74 -26.09
C ARG A 127 19.18 -10.26 -25.75
N TYR A 128 20.27 -9.85 -25.10
CA TYR A 128 20.54 -8.45 -24.79
C TYR A 128 20.67 -7.62 -26.07
N MET A 129 21.48 -8.07 -27.04
CA MET A 129 21.67 -7.39 -28.32
C MET A 129 20.36 -7.30 -29.11
N PHE A 130 19.60 -8.40 -29.20
CA PHE A 130 18.30 -8.40 -29.85
C PHE A 130 17.29 -7.45 -29.18
N THR A 131 17.27 -7.42 -27.84
CA THR A 131 16.42 -6.49 -27.08
C THR A 131 16.79 -5.04 -27.34
N LEU A 132 18.08 -4.72 -27.40
CA LEU A 132 18.56 -3.36 -27.70
C LEU A 132 18.19 -2.91 -29.11
N GLU A 133 18.29 -3.80 -30.10
CA GLU A 133 17.91 -3.50 -31.48
C GLU A 133 16.42 -3.17 -31.58
N LEU A 134 15.55 -4.02 -31.02
CA LEU A 134 14.11 -3.77 -30.97
C LEU A 134 13.75 -2.47 -30.25
N LEU A 135 14.40 -2.16 -29.13
CA LEU A 135 14.20 -0.90 -28.42
C LEU A 135 14.64 0.30 -29.28
N GLY A 136 15.75 0.16 -30.00
CA GLY A 136 16.23 1.16 -30.94
C GLY A 136 15.25 1.42 -32.07
N GLU A 137 14.64 0.38 -32.65
CA GLU A 137 13.61 0.53 -33.68
C GLU A 137 12.39 1.29 -33.16
N ILE A 138 11.92 0.97 -31.95
CA ILE A 138 10.74 1.61 -31.35
C ILE A 138 11.03 3.09 -31.03
N LEU A 139 12.20 3.39 -30.47
CA LEU A 139 12.55 4.73 -30.01
C LEU A 139 12.99 5.67 -31.15
N ASN A 140 13.50 5.13 -32.24
CA ASN A 140 13.99 5.93 -33.38
C ASN A 140 12.97 6.04 -34.55
N GLN A 141 11.78 5.44 -34.42
CA GLN A 141 10.68 5.56 -35.39
C GLN A 141 9.76 6.79 -35.17
N SER A 142 10.14 7.73 -34.30
CA SER A 142 9.40 8.96 -34.02
C SER A 142 9.82 10.14 -34.91
#